data_AF-A0A8J8BH22-F1
#
_entry.id   AF-A0A8J8BH22-F1
#
_cell.length_a   1.000
_cell.length_b   1.000
_cell.length_c   1.000
_cell.angle_alpha   90.00
_cell.angle_beta   90.00
_cell.angle_gamma   90.00
#
_symmetry.space_group_name_H-M   'P 1'
#
loop_
_entity.id
_entity.type
_entity.pdbx_description
1 polymer ?
#
loop_
_entity_poly.entity_id
_entity_poly.type
_entity_poly.pdbx_seq_one_letter_code
_entity_poly.pdbx_strand_id
1 'polypeptide(L)' 'MSEKSTYTCRDLRIEMTILGLRRRLQDPSLDQREREKTKARLRELEAEAGMD' A
#
# COMPACT_ATOMS: atom_id res chain seq x y z
N MET A 1 9.59 27.33 -5.20
CA MET A 1 9.38 26.38 -6.31
C MET A 1 9.33 25.01 -5.70
N SER A 2 8.14 24.38 -5.67
CA SER A 2 7.93 23.08 -5.01
C SER A 2 8.81 22.03 -5.67
N GLU A 3 9.80 21.51 -4.95
CA GLU A 3 10.70 20.45 -5.39
C GLU A 3 9.85 19.22 -5.71
N LYS A 4 9.66 18.93 -7.00
CA LYS A 4 9.08 17.67 -7.45
C LYS A 4 10.10 16.60 -7.09
N SER A 5 9.91 15.94 -5.94
CA SER A 5 10.67 14.75 -5.57
C SER A 5 10.67 13.80 -6.77
N THR A 6 11.85 13.47 -7.27
CA THR A 6 12.01 12.64 -8.47
C THR A 6 11.36 11.30 -8.21
N TYR A 7 10.27 10.98 -8.91
CA TYR A 7 9.60 9.69 -8.78
C TYR A 7 10.59 8.56 -9.07
N THR A 8 10.72 7.65 -8.11
CA THR A 8 11.71 6.59 -8.13
C THR A 8 11.08 5.22 -8.37
N CYS A 9 11.92 4.25 -8.72
CA CYS A 9 11.51 2.84 -8.74
C CYS A 9 11.03 2.34 -7.36
N ARG A 10 11.43 3.00 -6.26
CA ARG A 10 10.93 2.69 -4.91
C ARG A 10 9.49 3.14 -4.75
N ASP A 11 9.17 4.35 -5.19
CA ASP A 11 7.81 4.90 -5.13
C ASP A 11 6.85 4.02 -5.95
N LEU A 12 7.24 3.68 -7.17
CA LEU A 12 6.50 2.75 -8.02
C LEU A 12 6.27 1.40 -7.33
N ARG A 13 7.29 0.85 -6.66
CA ARG A 13 7.17 -0.43 -5.96
C ARG A 13 6.19 -0.33 -4.80
N ILE A 14 6.22 0.76 -4.03
CA ILE A 14 5.31 0.98 -2.91
C ILE A 14 3.87 1.07 -3.43
N GLU A 15 3.63 1.88 -4.46
CA GLU A 15 2.30 2.02 -5.08
C GLU A 15 1.76 0.69 -5.62
N MET A 16 2.59 -0.09 -6.31
CA MET A 16 2.20 -1.42 -6.80
C MET A 16 1.91 -2.40 -5.67
N THR A 17 2.65 -2.29 -4.56
CA THR A 17 2.40 -3.12 -3.37
C THR A 17 1.07 -2.75 -2.72
N ILE A 18 0.81 -1.45 -2.53
CA ILE A 18 -0.46 -0.91 -2.02
C ILE A 18 -1.63 -1.40 -2.88
N LEU A 19 -1.51 -1.30 -4.21
CA LEU A 19 -2.53 -1.75 -5.15
C LEU A 19 -2.83 -3.26 -4.99
N GLY A 20 -1.78 -4.08 -4.86
CA GLY A 20 -1.92 -5.52 -4.63
C GLY A 20 -2.63 -5.86 -3.31
N LEU A 21 -2.27 -5.16 -2.22
CA LEU A 21 -2.90 -5.36 -0.90
C LEU A 21 -4.38 -4.95 -0.92
N ARG A 22 -4.72 -3.83 -1.58
CA ARG A 22 -6.12 -3.39 -1.76
C ARG A 22 -6.95 -4.42 -2.53
N ARG A 23 -6.38 -5.00 -3.59
CA ARG A 23 -7.03 -6.11 -4.34
C ARG A 23 -7.22 -7.34 -3.46
N ARG A 24 -6.21 -7.73 -2.69
CA ARG A 24 -6.33 -8.88 -1.76
C ARG A 24 -7.42 -8.66 -0.72
N LEU A 25 -7.61 -7.43 -0.21
CA LEU A 25 -8.70 -7.12 0.72
C LEU A 25 -10.10 -7.26 0.11
N GLN A 26 -10.23 -7.21 -1.21
CA GLN A 26 -11.49 -7.44 -1.91
C GLN A 26 -11.82 -8.94 -2.07
N ASP A 27 -10.87 -9.83 -1.80
CA ASP A 27 -11.08 -11.27 -1.86
C ASP A 27 -12.02 -11.72 -0.71
N PRO A 28 -13.19 -12.31 -1.01
CA PRO A 28 -14.11 -12.81 0.00
C PRO A 28 -13.62 -14.08 0.70
N SER A 29 -12.66 -14.80 0.11
CA SER A 29 -12.04 -15.99 0.72
C SER A 29 -10.94 -15.66 1.73
N LEU A 30 -10.53 -14.39 1.80
CA LEU A 30 -9.51 -13.93 2.73
C LEU A 30 -9.99 -14.03 4.18
N ASP A 31 -9.29 -14.86 4.97
CA ASP A 31 -9.62 -15.05 6.37
C ASP A 31 -9.43 -13.75 7.19
N GLN A 32 -10.08 -13.68 8.35
CA GLN A 32 -10.08 -12.48 9.19
C GLN A 32 -8.68 -12.11 9.70
N ARG A 33 -7.83 -13.10 10.01
CA ARG A 33 -6.48 -12.87 10.52
C ARG A 33 -5.58 -12.31 9.44
N GLU A 34 -5.65 -12.84 8.23
CA GLU A 34 -4.95 -12.35 7.06
C GLU A 34 -5.46 -10.98 6.63
N ARG A 35 -6.77 -10.73 6.73
CA ARG A 35 -7.37 -9.43 6.47
C ARG A 35 -6.80 -8.35 7.38
N GLU A 36 -6.72 -8.61 8.69
CA GLU A 36 -6.15 -7.64 9.63
C GLU A 36 -4.64 -7.42 9.41
N LYS A 37 -3.87 -8.48 9.12
CA LYS A 37 -2.46 -8.34 8.71
C LYS A 37 -2.29 -7.51 7.44
N THR A 38 -3.14 -7.76 6.44
CA THR A 38 -3.12 -7.05 5.15
C THR A 38 -3.46 -5.58 5.34
N LYS A 39 -4.46 -5.25 6.17
CA LYS A 39 -4.81 -3.87 6.54
C LYS A 39 -3.68 -3.16 7.30
N ALA A 40 -3.06 -3.82 8.28
CA ALA A 40 -1.95 -3.25 9.03
C ALA A 40 -0.79 -2.89 8.09
N ARG A 41 -0.41 -3.82 7.20
CA ARG A 41 0.65 -3.59 6.23
C ARG A 41 0.29 -2.50 5.21
N LEU A 42 -0.97 -2.41 4.81
CA LEU A 42 -1.45 -1.38 3.91
C LEU A 42 -1.26 0.02 4.51
N ARG A 43 -1.67 0.21 5.77
CA ARG A 43 -1.50 1.49 6.49
C ARG A 43 -0.04 1.90 6.63
N GLU A 44 0.85 0.95 6.94
CA GLU A 44 2.30 1.23 7.01
C GLU A 44 2.85 1.78 5.69
N LEU A 45 2.44 1.18 4.57
CA LEU A 45 2.91 1.58 3.24
C LEU A 45 2.26 2.89 2.76
N GLU A 46 0.99 3.12 3.09
CA GLU A 46 0.29 4.38 2.80
C GLU A 46 0.96 5.55 3.56
N ALA A 47 1.32 5.36 4.83
CA ALA A 47 2.10 6.33 5.59
C ALA A 47 3.50 6.55 5.01
N GLU A 48 4.21 5.48 4.59
CA GLU A 48 5.52 5.58 3.94
C GLU A 48 5.46 6.37 2.61
N ALA A 49 4.37 6.23 1.86
CA ALA A 49 4.14 6.93 0.60
C ALA A 49 3.59 8.35 0.78
N GLY A 50 3.25 8.77 2.01
CA GLY A 50 2.56 10.04 2.27
C GLY A 50 1.15 10.08 1.65
N MET A 51 0.48 8.93 1.60
CA MET A 51 -0.85 8.73 1.01
C MET A 51 -1.99 8.63 2.05
N ASP A 52 -1.70 8.94 3.32
CA ASP A 52 -2.69 9.01 4.43
C ASP A 52 -3.54 10.30 4.40
#